data_AF-A0A0B7KAZ8-F1
#
_entry.id   AF-A0A0B7KAZ8-F1
#
_cell.length_a   1.000
_cell.length_b   1.000
_cell.length_c   1.000
_cell.angle_alpha   90.00
_cell.angle_beta   90.00
_cell.angle_gamma   90.00
#
_symmetry.space_group_name_H-M   'P 1'
#
loop_
_entity.id
_entity.type
_entity.pdbx_description
1 polymer ?
#
loop_
_entity_poly.entity_id
_entity_poly.type
_entity_poly.pdbx_seq_one_letter_code
_entity_poly.pdbx_strand_id
1 'polypeptide(L)'
;MVTLEWIGPRPERKVCYAYLSDWAVDGPLEGCRWFTRGWTLQELMAPKTIKLFDKNWVLRGTKSDLCNTLSRITLIDAAILKHETSLSSLSVAKRLSWASKRETSRLEDRAYHLLGIFDIAMPLVYGEGTNAFYRLQEEILRSTCDLSLLAWTPTKIDADYCGFFATSVTDFEKCHNMGLVTDALLDDGDIHLTSKGLKIGVPEYILEVDETKTAKSSQYVLNLNCMDPELKEDGKGDFLTIPMRKIGPKYLCSGSRPSPYFQRQRAI
;
A
#
# COMPACT_ATOMS: atom_id res chain seq x y z
N MET A 1 -18.09 -19.49 -8.74
CA MET A 1 -16.72 -19.57 -8.17
C MET A 1 -16.06 -20.74 -8.85
N VAL A 2 -15.18 -20.51 -9.83
CA VAL A 2 -14.45 -21.57 -10.51
C VAL A 2 -13.06 -21.62 -9.88
N THR A 3 -12.71 -22.81 -9.44
CA THR A 3 -11.48 -23.25 -8.78
C THR A 3 -10.22 -22.81 -9.52
N LEU A 4 -9.28 -22.20 -8.78
CA LEU A 4 -7.89 -22.10 -9.20
C LEU A 4 -7.23 -23.46 -9.05
N GLU A 5 -6.86 -24.11 -10.16
CA GLU A 5 -5.89 -25.21 -10.11
C GLU A 5 -4.49 -24.64 -9.86
N TRP A 6 -4.02 -24.73 -8.62
CA TRP A 6 -2.60 -24.60 -8.27
C TRP A 6 -1.98 -25.99 -8.08
N ILE A 7 -1.16 -26.43 -9.02
CA ILE A 7 -0.20 -27.55 -8.84
C ILE A 7 1.18 -27.06 -9.30
N GLY A 8 2.14 -27.07 -8.37
CA GLY A 8 3.58 -27.32 -8.56
C GLY A 8 4.42 -26.50 -9.56
N PRO A 9 5.75 -26.65 -9.52
CA PRO A 9 6.68 -25.81 -10.27
C PRO A 9 6.90 -26.37 -11.69
N ARG A 10 6.15 -25.89 -12.69
CA ARG A 10 6.55 -25.87 -14.11
C ARG A 10 5.92 -24.68 -14.87
N PRO A 11 6.66 -24.01 -15.78
CA PRO A 11 6.22 -22.80 -16.46
C PRO A 11 5.54 -23.13 -17.78
N GLU A 12 4.26 -23.51 -17.74
CA GLU A 12 3.42 -23.54 -18.95
C GLU A 12 2.20 -22.66 -18.69
N ARG A 13 1.90 -21.77 -19.63
CA ARG A 13 0.99 -20.62 -19.46
C ARG A 13 -0.39 -21.05 -18.96
N LYS A 14 -0.61 -20.96 -17.64
CA LYS A 14 -1.92 -21.16 -17.00
C LYS A 14 -2.85 -20.01 -17.41
N VAL A 15 -3.95 -20.34 -18.09
CA VAL A 15 -5.03 -19.40 -18.41
C VAL A 15 -6.03 -19.44 -17.25
N CYS A 16 -6.30 -18.29 -16.65
CA CYS A 16 -7.33 -18.15 -15.63
C CYS A 16 -8.66 -17.72 -16.25
N TYR A 17 -9.76 -18.18 -15.67
CA TYR A 17 -11.12 -17.86 -16.10
C TYR A 17 -11.83 -17.15 -14.97
N ALA A 18 -12.33 -15.94 -15.22
CA ALA A 18 -13.10 -15.15 -14.26
C ALA A 18 -14.55 -15.06 -14.76
N TYR A 19 -15.46 -15.74 -14.06
CA TYR A 19 -16.90 -15.63 -14.29
C TYR A 19 -17.50 -14.60 -13.34
N LEU A 20 -18.04 -13.52 -13.92
CA LEU A 20 -18.62 -12.39 -13.20
C LEU A 20 -20.15 -12.51 -13.24
N SER A 21 -20.70 -13.20 -12.23
CA SER A 21 -22.14 -13.49 -12.13
C SER A 21 -23.05 -12.25 -12.10
N ASP A 22 -22.49 -11.11 -11.70
CA ASP A 22 -23.15 -9.80 -11.58
C ASP A 22 -22.79 -8.84 -12.73
N TRP A 23 -22.03 -9.30 -13.73
CA TRP A 23 -21.79 -8.51 -14.94
C TRP A 23 -22.97 -8.64 -15.91
N ALA A 24 -23.82 -7.61 -15.95
CA ALA A 24 -24.91 -7.53 -16.93
C ALA A 24 -24.37 -7.32 -18.35
N VAL A 25 -25.12 -7.80 -19.36
CA VAL A 25 -24.70 -7.79 -20.77
C VAL A 25 -24.34 -6.39 -21.27
N ASP A 26 -25.08 -5.36 -20.85
CA ASP A 26 -24.81 -3.96 -21.19
C ASP A 26 -24.40 -3.14 -19.95
N GLY A 27 -24.02 -3.84 -18.88
CA GLY A 27 -23.68 -3.22 -17.60
C GLY A 27 -22.20 -2.81 -17.50
N PRO A 28 -21.89 -1.80 -16.67
CA PRO A 28 -20.51 -1.41 -16.41
C PRO A 28 -19.77 -2.52 -15.65
N LEU A 29 -18.57 -2.86 -16.11
CA LEU A 29 -17.69 -3.83 -15.45
C LEU A 29 -17.37 -3.42 -14.00
N GLU A 30 -17.21 -2.12 -13.74
CA GLU A 30 -16.90 -1.54 -12.43
C GLU A 30 -17.90 -1.89 -11.32
N GLY A 31 -19.16 -2.17 -11.68
CA GLY A 31 -20.20 -2.56 -10.72
C GLY A 31 -20.11 -4.00 -10.23
N CYS A 32 -19.18 -4.81 -10.77
CA CYS A 32 -19.06 -6.21 -10.37
C CYS A 32 -18.40 -6.34 -8.98
N ARG A 33 -18.97 -7.16 -8.09
CA ARG A 33 -18.41 -7.40 -6.75
C ARG A 33 -17.01 -8.00 -6.78
N TRP A 34 -16.57 -8.53 -7.91
CA TRP A 34 -15.20 -9.01 -8.07
C TRP A 34 -14.16 -7.91 -7.81
N PHE A 35 -14.46 -6.63 -8.02
CA PHE A 35 -13.53 -5.54 -7.72
C PHE A 35 -13.52 -5.10 -6.26
N THR A 36 -14.54 -5.47 -5.47
CA THR A 36 -14.67 -5.10 -4.06
C THR A 36 -14.31 -6.23 -3.10
N ARG A 37 -14.05 -7.46 -3.56
CA ARG A 37 -13.63 -8.56 -2.68
C ARG A 37 -12.11 -8.53 -2.44
N GLY A 38 -11.65 -8.82 -1.22
CA GLY A 38 -10.21 -8.83 -0.90
C GLY A 38 -9.39 -9.79 -1.76
N TRP A 39 -9.72 -11.09 -1.69
CA TRP A 39 -8.97 -12.18 -2.35
C TRP A 39 -8.85 -12.06 -3.87
N THR A 40 -9.83 -11.43 -4.52
CA THR A 40 -9.84 -11.28 -5.98
C THR A 40 -8.75 -10.34 -6.48
N LEU A 41 -8.05 -9.62 -5.58
CA LEU A 41 -6.88 -8.82 -5.92
C LEU A 41 -5.74 -9.72 -6.39
N GLN A 42 -5.42 -10.76 -5.62
CA GLN A 42 -4.41 -11.73 -6.02
C GLN A 42 -4.84 -12.52 -7.25
N GLU A 43 -6.13 -12.85 -7.37
CA GLU A 43 -6.68 -13.52 -8.56
C GLU A 43 -6.51 -12.69 -9.85
N LEU A 44 -6.61 -11.36 -9.76
CA LEU A 44 -6.36 -10.44 -10.88
C LEU A 44 -4.86 -10.33 -11.21
N MET A 45 -4.04 -10.26 -10.18
CA MET A 45 -2.62 -9.90 -10.28
C MET A 45 -1.74 -11.10 -10.67
N ALA A 46 -1.94 -12.24 -10.05
CA ALA A 46 -1.06 -13.41 -10.19
C ALA A 46 -0.97 -13.98 -11.62
N PRO A 47 -2.08 -14.22 -12.36
CA PRO A 47 -1.99 -14.82 -13.69
C PRO A 47 -1.64 -13.80 -14.78
N LYS A 48 -0.84 -14.21 -15.77
CA LYS A 48 -0.57 -13.38 -16.96
C LYS A 48 -1.79 -13.24 -17.86
N THR A 49 -2.58 -14.31 -17.98
CA THR A 49 -3.75 -14.36 -18.86
C THR A 49 -5.01 -14.67 -18.04
N ILE A 50 -6.00 -13.78 -18.11
CA ILE A 50 -7.36 -14.01 -17.58
C ILE A 50 -8.35 -13.83 -18.73
N LYS A 51 -9.31 -14.73 -18.87
CA LYS A 51 -10.50 -14.57 -19.71
C LYS A 51 -11.69 -14.21 -18.83
N LEU A 52 -12.35 -13.09 -19.12
CA LEU A 52 -13.47 -12.59 -18.32
C LEU A 52 -14.79 -12.89 -19.01
N PHE A 53 -15.71 -13.51 -18.28
CA PHE A 53 -17.03 -13.92 -18.74
C PHE A 53 -18.11 -13.16 -17.97
N ASP A 54 -19.17 -12.75 -18.67
CA ASP A 54 -20.33 -12.14 -18.04
C ASP A 54 -21.27 -13.17 -17.39
N LYS A 55 -22.39 -12.71 -16.83
CA LYS A 55 -23.36 -13.57 -16.15
C LYS A 55 -23.94 -14.69 -17.03
N ASN A 56 -23.93 -14.51 -18.36
CA ASN A 56 -24.44 -15.47 -19.34
C ASN A 56 -23.33 -16.39 -19.89
N TRP A 57 -22.14 -16.40 -19.26
CA TRP A 57 -20.97 -17.14 -19.74
C TRP A 57 -20.48 -16.70 -21.12
N VAL A 58 -20.76 -15.45 -21.52
CA VAL A 58 -20.23 -14.88 -22.76
C VAL A 58 -18.87 -14.27 -22.48
N LEU A 59 -17.86 -14.64 -23.28
CA LEU A 59 -16.52 -14.05 -23.21
C LEU A 59 -16.61 -12.56 -23.58
N ARG A 60 -16.20 -11.69 -22.65
CA ARG A 60 -16.20 -10.24 -22.84
C ARG A 60 -14.84 -9.68 -23.25
N GLY A 61 -13.79 -10.44 -22.96
CA GLY A 61 -12.41 -10.07 -23.29
C GLY A 61 -11.42 -10.73 -22.36
N THR A 62 -10.14 -10.53 -22.65
CA THR A 62 -9.04 -10.92 -21.78
C THR A 62 -8.62 -9.76 -20.87
N LYS A 63 -7.80 -10.06 -19.85
CA LYS A 63 -7.14 -9.04 -19.02
C LYS A 63 -6.38 -8.02 -19.87
N SER A 64 -5.73 -8.46 -20.94
CA SER A 64 -5.01 -7.58 -21.86
C SER A 64 -5.97 -6.68 -22.65
N ASP A 65 -7.08 -7.23 -23.16
CA ASP A 65 -8.08 -6.47 -23.93
C ASP A 65 -8.74 -5.39 -23.06
N LEU A 66 -8.98 -5.71 -21.79
CA LEU A 66 -9.67 -4.84 -20.84
C LEU A 66 -8.70 -4.05 -19.95
N CYS A 67 -7.40 -4.03 -20.26
CA CYS A 67 -6.35 -3.55 -19.36
C CYS A 67 -6.57 -2.10 -18.89
N ASN A 68 -6.92 -1.18 -19.79
CA ASN A 68 -7.18 0.22 -19.44
C ASN A 68 -8.41 0.35 -18.52
N THR A 69 -9.48 -0.42 -18.79
CA THR A 69 -10.68 -0.45 -17.96
C THR A 69 -10.37 -1.02 -16.57
N LEU A 70 -9.62 -2.12 -16.51
CA LEU A 70 -9.20 -2.73 -15.25
C LEU A 70 -8.29 -1.81 -14.45
N SER A 71 -7.36 -1.12 -15.11
CA SER A 71 -6.47 -0.15 -14.47
C SER A 71 -7.26 0.98 -13.83
N ARG A 72 -8.24 1.54 -14.56
CA ARG A 72 -9.13 2.59 -14.04
C ARG A 72 -9.94 2.13 -12.82
N ILE A 73 -10.50 0.92 -12.87
CA ILE A 73 -11.33 0.38 -11.78
C ILE A 73 -10.50 0.08 -10.53
N THR A 74 -9.31 -0.50 -10.72
CA THR A 74 -8.49 -1.04 -9.62
C THR A 74 -7.42 -0.09 -9.12
N LEU A 75 -7.16 1.00 -9.85
CA LEU A 75 -6.03 1.92 -9.63
C LEU A 75 -4.66 1.24 -9.73
N ILE A 76 -4.59 0.11 -10.45
CA ILE A 76 -3.36 -0.63 -10.71
C ILE A 76 -2.87 -0.24 -12.08
N ASP A 77 -1.60 0.14 -12.20
CA ASP A 77 -1.03 0.58 -13.47
C ASP A 77 -1.15 -0.51 -14.55
N ALA A 78 -1.45 -0.10 -15.79
CA ALA A 78 -1.58 -1.03 -16.92
C ALA A 78 -0.33 -1.90 -17.13
N ALA A 79 0.88 -1.34 -16.92
CA ALA A 79 2.15 -2.06 -17.02
C ALA A 79 2.24 -3.22 -16.01
N ILE A 80 1.69 -3.03 -14.81
CA ILE A 80 1.63 -4.07 -13.77
C ILE A 80 0.62 -5.15 -14.15
N LEU A 81 -0.57 -4.77 -14.61
CA LEU A 81 -1.60 -5.72 -15.06
C LEU A 81 -1.10 -6.59 -16.23
N LYS A 82 -0.23 -6.05 -17.08
CA LYS A 82 0.43 -6.73 -18.21
C LYS A 82 1.69 -7.51 -17.83
N HIS A 83 2.13 -7.45 -16.56
CA HIS A 83 3.38 -8.08 -16.09
C HIS A 83 4.64 -7.51 -16.78
N GLU A 84 4.61 -6.24 -17.19
CA GLU A 84 5.74 -5.51 -17.79
C GLU A 84 6.64 -4.88 -16.71
N THR A 85 6.12 -4.69 -15.50
CA THR A 85 6.83 -4.13 -14.34
C THR A 85 6.70 -5.06 -13.14
N SER A 86 7.76 -5.18 -12.35
CA SER A 86 7.77 -6.01 -11.13
C SER A 86 6.98 -5.36 -10.00
N LEU A 87 6.34 -6.17 -9.15
CA LEU A 87 5.71 -5.68 -7.91
C LEU A 87 6.74 -5.14 -6.91
N SER A 88 7.94 -5.70 -6.90
CA SER A 88 9.01 -5.32 -5.97
C SER A 88 9.58 -3.92 -6.23
N SER A 89 9.38 -3.36 -7.43
CA SER A 89 9.83 -1.99 -7.76
C SER A 89 8.81 -0.92 -7.36
N LEU A 90 7.67 -1.32 -6.81
CA LEU A 90 6.62 -0.39 -6.37
C LEU A 90 6.65 -0.18 -4.87
N SER A 91 6.28 1.04 -4.48
CA SER A 91 6.16 1.41 -3.08
C SER A 91 5.14 0.52 -2.35
N VAL A 92 5.42 0.21 -1.09
CA VAL A 92 4.51 -0.51 -0.19
C VAL A 92 3.17 0.21 -0.10
N ALA A 93 3.17 1.54 0.05
CA ALA A 93 1.95 2.34 0.11
C ALA A 93 1.08 2.18 -1.13
N LYS A 94 1.69 2.22 -2.33
CA LYS A 94 0.98 2.03 -3.59
C LYS A 94 0.36 0.64 -3.67
N ARG A 95 1.09 -0.41 -3.28
CA ARG A 95 0.55 -1.78 -3.22
C ARG A 95 -0.60 -1.92 -2.22
N LEU A 96 -0.51 -1.30 -1.04
CA LEU A 96 -1.59 -1.27 -0.04
C LEU A 96 -2.82 -0.52 -0.56
N SER A 97 -2.63 0.55 -1.34
CA SER A 97 -3.73 1.34 -1.91
C SER A 97 -4.69 0.52 -2.79
N TRP A 98 -4.21 -0.53 -3.45
CA TRP A 98 -5.02 -1.41 -4.30
C TRP A 98 -6.08 -2.21 -3.54
N ALA A 99 -5.92 -2.30 -2.21
CA ALA A 99 -6.86 -2.94 -1.30
C ALA A 99 -7.77 -1.97 -0.56
N SER A 100 -7.56 -0.65 -0.69
CA SER A 100 -8.32 0.38 0.04
C SER A 100 -9.84 0.28 -0.19
N LYS A 101 -10.27 -0.09 -1.40
CA LYS A 101 -11.69 -0.24 -1.78
C LYS A 101 -12.20 -1.68 -1.69
N ARG A 102 -11.43 -2.58 -1.08
CA ARG A 102 -11.76 -4.01 -0.98
C ARG A 102 -12.20 -4.38 0.42
N GLU A 103 -13.14 -5.30 0.48
CA GLU A 103 -13.78 -5.79 1.70
C GLU A 103 -13.54 -7.28 1.87
N THR A 104 -13.50 -7.68 3.14
CA THR A 104 -13.33 -9.06 3.58
C THR A 104 -14.41 -9.43 4.57
N SER A 105 -14.77 -10.72 4.60
CA SER A 105 -15.77 -11.21 5.54
C SER A 105 -15.22 -11.32 6.97
N ARG A 106 -13.94 -11.66 7.12
CA ARG A 106 -13.24 -11.71 8.40
C ARG A 106 -12.33 -10.50 8.54
N LEU A 107 -12.13 -10.03 9.78
CA LEU A 107 -11.28 -8.87 10.05
C LEU A 107 -9.82 -9.15 9.72
N GLU A 108 -9.36 -10.36 10.04
CA GLU A 108 -7.97 -10.80 9.82
C GLU A 108 -7.65 -10.96 8.32
N ASP A 109 -8.66 -11.30 7.52
CA ASP A 109 -8.50 -11.47 6.08
C ASP A 109 -8.02 -10.18 5.41
N ARG A 110 -8.28 -8.99 5.99
CA ARG A 110 -7.75 -7.69 5.53
C ARG A 110 -6.23 -7.69 5.38
N ALA A 111 -5.55 -8.50 6.19
CA ALA A 111 -4.12 -8.74 6.10
C ALA A 111 -3.81 -9.95 5.21
N TYR A 112 -4.51 -11.07 5.43
CA TYR A 112 -4.13 -12.34 4.80
C TYR A 112 -4.31 -12.36 3.28
N HIS A 113 -5.30 -11.64 2.75
CA HIS A 113 -5.44 -11.53 1.29
C HIS A 113 -4.36 -10.68 0.62
N LEU A 114 -3.42 -10.11 1.38
CA LEU A 114 -2.29 -9.32 0.87
C LEU A 114 -0.95 -10.05 0.90
N LEU A 115 -0.86 -11.20 1.57
CA LEU A 115 0.41 -11.91 1.78
C LEU A 115 1.18 -12.16 0.48
N GLY A 116 0.49 -12.63 -0.57
CA GLY A 116 1.12 -12.89 -1.87
C GLY A 116 1.55 -11.62 -2.64
N ILE A 117 1.02 -10.45 -2.30
CA ILE A 117 1.41 -9.16 -2.93
C ILE A 117 2.71 -8.63 -2.33
N PHE A 118 2.96 -8.96 -1.06
CA PHE A 118 4.15 -8.56 -0.32
C PHE A 118 5.20 -9.67 -0.21
N ASP A 119 4.91 -10.88 -0.73
CA ASP A 119 5.76 -12.07 -0.59
C ASP A 119 6.07 -12.41 0.88
N ILE A 120 5.05 -12.28 1.74
CA ILE A 120 5.17 -12.52 3.19
C ILE A 120 4.58 -13.88 3.55
N ALA A 121 5.33 -14.62 4.35
CA ALA A 121 4.87 -15.82 5.02
C ALA A 121 4.72 -15.57 6.52
N MET A 122 3.48 -15.55 7.02
CA MET A 122 3.18 -15.44 8.45
C MET A 122 2.01 -16.38 8.83
N PRO A 123 1.98 -16.90 10.08
CA PRO A 123 0.89 -17.79 10.52
C PRO A 123 -0.48 -17.10 10.50
N LEU A 124 -1.48 -17.80 9.93
CA LEU A 124 -2.90 -17.42 9.95
C LEU A 124 -3.51 -17.76 11.32
N VAL A 125 -3.85 -16.74 12.10
CA VAL A 125 -4.44 -16.83 13.44
C VAL A 125 -5.83 -16.21 13.41
N TYR A 126 -6.85 -16.99 13.06
CA TYR A 126 -8.23 -16.51 13.10
C TYR A 126 -8.67 -16.23 14.54
N GLY A 127 -9.27 -15.06 14.77
CA GLY A 127 -9.63 -14.55 16.10
C GLY A 127 -8.73 -13.40 16.58
N GLU A 128 -7.63 -13.09 15.88
CA GLU A 128 -6.75 -11.96 16.25
C GLU A 128 -7.31 -10.58 15.82
N GLY A 129 -8.38 -10.55 15.03
CA GLY A 129 -9.04 -9.33 14.59
C GLY A 129 -8.13 -8.39 13.82
N THR A 130 -8.07 -7.12 14.24
CA THR A 130 -7.25 -6.08 13.59
C THR A 130 -5.74 -6.29 13.80
N ASN A 131 -5.33 -7.13 14.75
CA ASN A 131 -3.91 -7.41 14.99
C ASN A 131 -3.23 -8.10 13.80
N ALA A 132 -3.99 -8.80 12.95
CA ALA A 132 -3.47 -9.40 11.73
C ALA A 132 -2.83 -8.35 10.80
N PHE A 133 -3.45 -7.16 10.69
CA PHE A 133 -2.94 -6.08 9.85
C PHE A 133 -1.72 -5.39 10.48
N TYR A 134 -1.66 -5.29 11.81
CA TYR A 134 -0.45 -4.85 12.50
C TYR A 134 0.73 -5.78 12.23
N ARG A 135 0.53 -7.10 12.42
CA ARG A 135 1.57 -8.10 12.14
C ARG A 135 2.02 -8.09 10.68
N LEU A 136 1.10 -7.90 9.73
CA LEU A 136 1.47 -7.74 8.32
C LEU A 136 2.42 -6.55 8.14
N GLN A 137 2.10 -5.39 8.70
CA GLN A 137 2.95 -4.19 8.60
C GLN A 137 4.32 -4.40 9.28
N GLU A 138 4.38 -5.13 10.39
CA GLU A 138 5.63 -5.53 11.03
C GLU A 138 6.48 -6.43 10.13
N GLU A 139 5.89 -7.44 9.49
CA GLU A 139 6.59 -8.32 8.56
C GLU A 139 7.04 -7.57 7.28
N ILE A 140 6.22 -6.65 6.76
CA ILE A 140 6.62 -5.77 5.64
C ILE A 140 7.85 -4.97 6.05
N LEU A 141 7.79 -4.27 7.19
CA LEU A 141 8.90 -3.44 7.70
C LEU A 141 10.17 -4.26 7.96
N ARG A 142 10.03 -5.54 8.33
CA ARG A 142 11.16 -6.46 8.50
C ARG A 142 11.78 -6.89 7.17
N SER A 143 10.98 -7.02 6.12
CA SER A 143 11.42 -7.49 4.80
C SER A 143 11.91 -6.39 3.85
N THR A 144 11.54 -5.13 4.08
CA THR A 144 11.89 -4.00 3.21
C THR A 144 12.17 -2.73 4.01
N CYS A 145 13.07 -1.90 3.50
CA CYS A 145 13.36 -0.58 4.05
C CYS A 145 12.41 0.52 3.51
N ASP A 146 11.37 0.15 2.77
CA ASP A 146 10.44 1.09 2.15
C ASP A 146 9.58 1.85 3.19
N LEU A 147 9.97 3.09 3.45
CA LEU A 147 9.31 4.00 4.38
C LEU A 147 7.94 4.50 3.92
N SER A 148 7.54 4.25 2.67
CA SER A 148 6.18 4.57 2.21
C SER A 148 5.11 3.83 3.01
N LEU A 149 5.45 2.72 3.70
CA LEU A 149 4.56 2.07 4.67
C LEU A 149 3.98 3.05 5.71
N LEU A 150 4.69 4.13 6.02
CA LEU A 150 4.26 5.15 6.98
C LEU A 150 3.50 6.33 6.32
N ALA A 151 3.37 6.33 5.00
CA ALA A 151 2.73 7.36 4.20
C ALA A 151 1.20 7.16 4.10
N TRP A 152 0.53 6.91 5.22
CA TRP A 152 -0.91 6.74 5.29
C TRP A 152 -1.59 7.95 5.92
N THR A 153 -2.88 8.16 5.60
CA THR A 153 -3.70 9.24 6.17
C THR A 153 -4.92 8.63 6.85
N PRO A 154 -5.15 8.90 8.16
CA PRO A 154 -6.32 8.37 8.84
C PRO A 154 -7.60 8.88 8.19
N THR A 155 -8.51 7.96 7.90
CA THR A 155 -9.86 8.29 7.38
C THR A 155 -10.76 8.94 8.43
N LYS A 156 -10.50 8.72 9.72
CA LYS A 156 -11.23 9.30 10.86
C LYS A 156 -10.29 10.19 11.69
N ILE A 157 -10.70 11.45 11.90
CA ILE A 157 -9.87 12.50 12.54
C ILE A 157 -10.02 12.50 14.08
N ASP A 158 -10.83 11.61 14.65
CA ASP A 158 -11.23 11.63 16.08
C ASP A 158 -10.11 11.35 17.10
N ALA A 159 -8.90 10.99 16.67
CA ALA A 159 -7.78 10.74 17.58
C ALA A 159 -6.73 11.85 17.50
N ASP A 160 -6.36 12.43 18.66
CA ASP A 160 -5.25 13.38 18.78
C ASP A 160 -3.88 12.74 18.49
N TYR A 161 -3.81 11.41 18.56
CA TYR A 161 -2.62 10.62 18.27
C TYR A 161 -2.95 9.50 17.29
N CYS A 162 -2.19 9.43 16.20
CA CYS A 162 -2.18 8.31 15.29
C CYS A 162 -1.05 7.36 15.72
N GLY A 163 -1.31 6.05 15.70
CA GLY A 163 -0.27 5.06 15.93
C GLY A 163 0.83 5.15 14.86
N PHE A 164 1.89 4.36 15.02
CA PHE A 164 2.95 4.30 14.00
C PHE A 164 2.48 3.62 12.71
N PHE A 165 1.71 2.54 12.87
CA PHE A 165 1.11 1.79 11.77
C PHE A 165 -0.34 2.18 11.53
N ALA A 166 -0.77 2.03 10.28
CA ALA A 166 -2.14 2.26 9.87
C ALA A 166 -3.08 1.26 10.56
N THR A 167 -4.30 1.70 10.83
CA THR A 167 -5.33 0.82 11.43
C THR A 167 -6.08 0.01 10.38
N SER A 168 -6.07 0.48 9.12
CA SER A 168 -6.80 -0.13 8.01
C SER A 168 -6.10 0.14 6.67
N VAL A 169 -6.29 -0.76 5.71
CA VAL A 169 -5.84 -0.58 4.31
C VAL A 169 -6.48 0.63 3.62
N THR A 170 -7.65 1.06 4.11
CA THR A 170 -8.36 2.26 3.64
C THR A 170 -7.54 3.54 3.85
N ASP A 171 -6.68 3.56 4.86
CA ASP A 171 -5.84 4.73 5.18
C ASP A 171 -4.76 4.97 4.09
N PHE A 172 -4.59 4.03 3.15
CA PHE A 172 -3.72 4.14 1.99
C PHE A 172 -4.46 4.48 0.68
N GLU A 173 -5.75 4.87 0.71
CA GLU A 173 -6.52 5.14 -0.53
C GLU A 173 -5.85 6.19 -1.44
N LYS A 174 -5.25 7.23 -0.85
CA LYS A 174 -4.58 8.31 -1.57
C LYS A 174 -3.19 7.94 -2.10
N CYS A 175 -2.72 6.72 -1.83
CA CYS A 175 -1.35 6.30 -2.11
C CYS A 175 -1.14 5.72 -3.51
N HIS A 176 -2.18 5.68 -4.36
CA HIS A 176 -2.16 4.96 -5.64
C HIS A 176 -1.18 5.53 -6.67
N ASN A 177 -0.86 6.82 -6.59
CA ASN A 177 0.10 7.48 -7.46
C ASN A 177 1.51 7.58 -6.88
N MET A 178 1.76 7.04 -5.67
CA MET A 178 3.06 7.16 -5.04
C MET A 178 4.16 6.41 -5.79
N GLY A 179 5.24 7.14 -6.10
CA GLY A 179 6.49 6.60 -6.61
C GLY A 179 7.59 6.64 -5.56
N LEU A 180 8.50 5.67 -5.62
CA LEU A 180 9.75 5.73 -4.88
C LEU A 180 10.71 6.68 -5.59
N VAL A 181 11.40 7.51 -4.82
CA VAL A 181 12.44 8.40 -5.32
C VAL A 181 13.77 7.75 -4.99
N THR A 182 14.32 7.02 -5.97
CA THR A 182 15.65 6.39 -5.95
C THR A 182 15.90 5.24 -4.96
N ASP A 183 16.85 4.36 -5.32
CA ASP A 183 17.43 3.24 -4.55
C ASP A 183 18.17 3.67 -3.26
N ALA A 184 17.90 4.86 -2.72
CA ALA A 184 18.67 5.51 -1.65
C ALA A 184 18.65 4.76 -0.30
N LEU A 185 17.81 3.73 -0.15
CA LEU A 185 17.84 2.85 1.01
C LEU A 185 19.00 1.85 0.98
N LEU A 186 19.74 1.74 -0.14
CA LEU A 186 20.93 0.89 -0.23
C LEU A 186 22.11 1.43 0.58
N ASP A 187 22.14 2.73 0.93
CA ASP A 187 23.32 3.37 1.50
C ASP A 187 23.14 3.90 2.94
N ASP A 188 21.92 3.90 3.49
CA ASP A 188 21.61 4.77 4.63
C ASP A 188 20.78 4.09 5.74
N GLY A 189 21.40 3.13 6.43
CA GLY A 189 21.05 2.71 7.80
C GLY A 189 19.85 1.78 7.98
N ASP A 190 19.96 0.88 8.97
CA ASP A 190 18.87 -0.04 9.32
C ASP A 190 17.72 0.67 10.04
N ILE A 191 16.48 0.31 9.66
CA ILE A 191 15.26 0.70 10.37
C ILE A 191 14.74 -0.52 11.15
N HIS A 192 14.51 -0.34 12.44
CA HIS A 192 13.98 -1.39 13.30
C HIS A 192 12.86 -0.89 14.20
N LEU A 193 11.77 -1.65 14.25
CA LEU A 193 10.77 -1.47 15.29
C LEU A 193 11.27 -2.09 16.60
N THR A 194 11.18 -1.34 17.69
CA THR A 194 11.53 -1.80 19.04
C THR A 194 10.38 -1.53 20.00
N SER A 195 10.41 -2.13 21.19
CA SER A 195 9.45 -1.82 22.26
C SER A 195 9.46 -0.35 22.71
N LYS A 196 10.50 0.42 22.34
CA LYS A 196 10.62 1.86 22.60
C LYS A 196 10.17 2.73 21.43
N GLY A 197 9.75 2.13 20.31
CA GLY A 197 9.39 2.83 19.08
C GLY A 197 10.34 2.50 17.93
N LEU A 198 10.28 3.33 16.89
CA LEU A 198 11.11 3.16 15.70
C LEU A 198 12.54 3.62 15.99
N LYS A 199 13.49 2.72 15.80
CA LYS A 199 14.91 3.01 15.78
C LYS A 199 15.32 3.19 14.32
N ILE A 200 15.69 4.41 13.97
CA ILE A 200 16.19 4.75 12.64
C ILE A 200 17.71 4.95 12.74
N GLY A 201 18.45 4.25 11.90
CA GLY A 201 19.90 4.23 11.88
C GLY A 201 20.59 5.43 11.24
N VAL A 202 19.89 6.53 10.95
CA VAL A 202 20.45 7.62 10.11
C VAL A 202 20.12 9.02 10.60
N PRO A 203 21.12 9.94 10.66
CA PRO A 203 20.96 11.30 11.14
C PRO A 203 20.35 12.28 10.12
N GLU A 204 20.45 12.03 8.80
CA GLU A 204 20.06 13.00 7.75
C GLU A 204 18.54 13.12 7.53
N TYR A 205 17.75 12.16 8.01
CA TYR A 205 16.30 12.15 7.79
C TYR A 205 15.52 13.03 8.76
N ILE A 206 16.20 13.63 9.74
CA ILE A 206 15.62 14.47 10.78
C ILE A 206 15.83 15.93 10.42
N LEU A 207 14.75 16.65 10.05
CA LEU A 207 14.78 18.11 10.02
C LEU A 207 14.24 18.64 11.35
N GLU A 208 14.96 19.57 11.96
CA GLU A 208 14.45 20.35 13.09
C GLU A 208 13.70 21.57 12.54
N VAL A 209 12.40 21.65 12.82
CA VAL A 209 11.60 22.82 12.48
C VAL A 209 11.71 23.85 13.61
N ASP A 210 12.28 25.02 13.31
CA ASP A 210 12.40 26.14 14.26
C ASP A 210 11.18 27.06 14.11
N GLU A 211 10.20 26.95 15.02
CA GLU A 211 9.05 27.86 15.06
C GLU A 211 9.43 29.19 15.72
N THR A 212 9.22 30.29 15.00
CA THR A 212 9.59 31.63 15.46
C THR A 212 8.96 32.03 16.80
N LYS A 213 9.82 32.43 17.75
CA LYS A 213 9.62 33.35 18.88
C LYS A 213 8.26 33.36 19.61
N THR A 214 7.75 32.20 20.03
CA THR A 214 7.04 32.04 21.33
C THR A 214 6.80 30.55 21.56
N ALA A 215 7.60 29.96 22.46
CA ALA A 215 7.71 28.52 22.76
C ALA A 215 8.48 27.70 21.72
N LYS A 216 9.73 27.35 22.06
CA LYS A 216 10.57 26.41 21.30
C LYS A 216 10.00 24.99 21.42
N SER A 217 9.29 24.49 20.42
CA SER A 217 9.11 23.06 20.21
C SER A 217 9.77 22.66 18.90
N SER A 218 11.00 22.14 18.96
CA SER A 218 11.66 21.51 17.80
C SER A 218 10.82 20.30 17.38
N GLN A 219 10.16 20.40 16.24
CA GLN A 219 9.45 19.27 15.63
C GLN A 219 10.45 18.51 14.77
N TYR A 220 10.55 17.20 15.02
CA TYR A 220 11.35 16.28 14.21
C TYR A 220 10.47 15.85 13.04
N VAL A 221 10.99 15.75 11.82
CA VAL A 221 10.28 15.12 10.69
C VAL A 221 11.10 13.95 10.16
N LEU A 222 10.45 12.99 9.52
CA LEU A 222 11.07 11.86 8.83
C LEU A 222 10.73 11.94 7.34
N ASN A 223 11.74 12.06 6.48
CA ASN A 223 11.57 11.93 5.03
C ASN A 223 11.35 10.45 4.65
N LEU A 224 10.30 10.18 3.88
CA LEU A 224 9.88 8.83 3.50
C LEU A 224 10.46 8.36 2.15
N ASN A 225 11.28 9.18 1.48
CA ASN A 225 11.86 8.92 0.15
C ASN A 225 10.82 8.51 -0.92
N CYS A 226 9.58 8.96 -0.74
CA CYS A 226 8.50 8.75 -1.70
C CYS A 226 7.87 10.09 -2.09
N MET A 227 7.27 10.10 -3.28
CA MET A 227 6.60 11.27 -3.84
C MET A 227 5.21 10.89 -4.32
N ASP A 228 4.27 11.81 -4.13
CA ASP A 228 2.98 11.81 -4.81
C ASP A 228 3.00 12.85 -5.94
N PRO A 229 2.92 12.44 -7.21
CA PRO A 229 2.85 13.34 -8.35
C PRO A 229 1.71 14.36 -8.29
N GLU A 230 0.58 14.03 -7.65
CA GLU A 230 -0.57 14.93 -7.52
C GLU A 230 -0.33 16.08 -6.54
N LEU A 231 0.68 15.96 -5.67
CA LEU A 231 1.07 17.01 -4.72
C LEU A 231 2.11 17.99 -5.30
N LYS A 232 2.47 17.87 -6.59
CA LYS A 232 3.40 18.78 -7.28
C LYS A 232 2.70 20.09 -7.66
N GLU A 233 3.01 21.18 -6.96
CA GLU A 233 2.55 22.53 -7.35
C GLU A 233 3.55 23.29 -8.25
N ASP A 234 4.86 23.04 -8.14
CA ASP A 234 5.89 23.92 -8.75
C ASP A 234 6.92 23.21 -9.66
N GLY A 235 6.66 21.98 -10.12
CA GLY A 235 7.59 21.26 -11.01
C GLY A 235 8.89 20.77 -10.36
N LYS A 236 9.13 21.06 -9.07
CA LYS A 236 10.08 20.37 -8.20
C LYS A 236 9.31 19.43 -7.29
N GLY A 237 9.65 18.15 -7.29
CA GLY A 237 8.98 17.16 -6.44
C GLY A 237 9.48 17.26 -5.01
N ASP A 238 8.64 17.74 -4.10
CA ASP A 238 8.92 17.70 -2.66
C ASP A 238 8.68 16.28 -2.13
N PHE A 239 9.58 15.80 -1.28
CA PHE A 239 9.47 14.48 -0.64
C PHE A 239 8.37 14.48 0.43
N LEU A 240 7.70 13.33 0.60
CA LEU A 240 6.75 13.16 1.70
C LEU A 240 7.49 13.05 3.03
N THR A 241 7.07 13.87 4.01
CA THR A 241 7.60 13.81 5.38
C THR A 241 6.48 13.54 6.37
N ILE A 242 6.82 12.87 7.48
CA ILE A 242 5.91 12.69 8.62
C ILE A 242 6.48 13.33 9.88
N PRO A 243 5.65 13.99 10.70
CA PRO A 243 6.10 14.53 11.97
C PRO A 243 6.41 13.40 12.96
N MET A 244 7.53 13.55 13.66
CA MET A 244 8.05 12.64 14.66
C MET A 244 8.26 13.38 15.98
N ARG A 245 8.15 12.66 17.09
CA ARG A 245 8.56 13.12 18.42
C ARG A 245 9.78 12.30 18.87
N LYS A 246 10.83 12.99 19.28
CA LYS A 246 12.03 12.35 19.83
C LYS A 246 11.77 11.86 21.26
N ILE A 247 11.95 10.56 21.49
CA ILE A 247 11.82 9.92 22.80
C ILE A 247 13.19 9.63 23.42
N GLY A 248 14.25 9.56 22.59
CA GLY A 248 15.60 9.32 23.06
C GLY A 248 16.65 9.68 22.00
N PRO A 249 17.94 9.39 22.26
CA PRO A 249 19.02 9.77 21.36
C PRO A 249 18.93 9.11 19.96
N LYS A 250 18.30 7.93 19.85
CA LYS A 250 18.11 7.18 18.60
C LYS A 250 16.68 6.65 18.41
N TYR A 251 15.72 7.15 19.19
CA TYR A 251 14.35 6.63 19.22
C TYR A 251 13.37 7.75 18.92
N LEU A 252 12.51 7.49 17.94
CA LEU A 252 11.43 8.38 17.55
C LEU A 252 10.09 7.64 17.68
N CYS A 253 9.05 8.36 18.09
CA CYS A 253 7.66 7.96 17.83
C CYS A 253 7.06 8.86 16.77
N SER A 254 6.01 8.36 16.10
CA SER A 254 5.14 9.23 15.32
C SER A 254 4.63 10.37 16.22
N GLY A 255 4.73 11.60 15.74
CA GLY A 255 4.17 12.77 16.41
C GLY A 255 2.64 12.77 16.36
N SER A 256 2.02 13.77 16.99
CA SER A 256 0.59 14.01 16.82
C SER A 256 0.28 14.36 15.36
N ARG A 257 -0.70 13.62 14.80
CA ARG A 257 -1.25 13.64 13.43
C ARG A 257 -0.23 13.68 12.27
N PRO A 258 -0.23 12.69 11.35
CA PRO A 258 0.09 13.00 9.96
C PRO A 258 -0.89 14.10 9.56
N SER A 259 -0.38 15.30 9.31
CA SER A 259 -1.25 16.39 8.87
C SER A 259 -2.07 15.90 7.67
N PRO A 260 -3.35 16.30 7.53
CA PRO A 260 -4.19 15.92 6.38
C PRO A 260 -3.56 16.28 5.03
N TYR A 261 -2.53 17.13 5.07
CA TYR A 261 -1.51 17.30 4.05
C TYR A 261 -0.18 16.82 4.66
N PHE A 262 0.47 15.81 4.09
CA PHE A 262 1.91 15.60 4.33
C PHE A 262 2.58 16.98 4.38
N GLN A 263 3.29 17.29 5.47
CA GLN A 263 3.91 18.61 5.57
C GLN A 263 4.97 18.69 4.47
N ARG A 264 4.63 19.44 3.41
CA ARG A 264 5.54 19.78 2.33
C ARG A 264 6.64 20.62 2.94
N GLN A 265 7.84 20.09 3.03
CA GLN A 265 9.00 20.88 3.39
C GLN A 265 10.11 20.57 2.41
N ARG A 266 10.64 21.63 1.81
CA ARG A 266 11.85 21.58 1.00
C ARG A 266 12.96 21.00 1.89
N ALA A 267 13.61 19.94 1.42
CA ALA A 267 14.96 19.65 1.91
C ALA A 267 15.81 20.91 1.64
N ILE A 268 16.38 21.48 2.70
CA ILE A 268 17.32 22.61 2.60
C ILE A 268 18.62 22.09 2.02
#